data_AF-A0A8E0IQ93-F1
#
_entry.id   AF-A0A8E0IQ93-F1
#
_cell.length_a   1.000
_cell.length_b   1.000
_cell.length_c   1.000
_cell.angle_alpha   90.00
_cell.angle_beta   90.00
_cell.angle_gamma   90.00
#
_symmetry.space_group_name_H-M   'P 1'
#
loop_
_entity.id
_entity.type
_entity.pdbx_description
1 polymer ?
#
loop_
_entity_poly.entity_id
_entity_poly.type
_entity_poly.pdbx_seq_one_letter_code
_entity_poly.pdbx_strand_id
1 'polypeptide(L)'
;HSRPYKIMKTNWRLFHQTAPDAKHKQFLFGLNEYVTQQEAIDIALDTEPKLKQTYETYLALHDALMVKKHPTELANLLATYEPNGTAMDMTIATLKRHKVAVLAAVTSPYSNGPIEGVNRLIKSLKRSCFGFKNQLNFFKRIYQITA
;
A
#
# COMPACT_ATOMS: atom_id res chain seq x y z
N HIS A 1 -8.29 27.87 -5.99
CA HIS A 1 -8.00 26.42 -6.17
C HIS A 1 -9.30 25.64 -6.24
N SER A 2 -9.40 24.68 -7.17
CA SER A 2 -10.60 23.84 -7.34
C SER A 2 -10.83 22.91 -6.13
N ARG A 3 -12.09 22.52 -5.90
CA ARG A 3 -12.46 21.52 -4.88
C ARG A 3 -11.65 20.21 -5.01
N PRO A 4 -11.55 19.56 -6.19
CA PRO A 4 -10.74 18.35 -6.34
C PRO A 4 -9.27 18.56 -6.00
N TYR A 5 -8.66 19.68 -6.43
CA TYR A 5 -7.26 19.97 -6.10
C TYR A 5 -7.02 20.07 -4.59
N LYS A 6 -7.92 20.74 -3.86
CA LYS A 6 -7.82 20.86 -2.39
C LYS A 6 -7.89 19.50 -1.72
N ILE A 7 -8.77 18.61 -2.18
CA ILE A 7 -8.89 17.25 -1.64
C ILE A 7 -7.62 16.45 -1.92
N MET A 8 -7.17 16.42 -3.18
CA MET A 8 -5.97 15.68 -3.58
C MET A 8 -4.69 16.18 -2.91
N LYS A 9 -4.60 17.47 -2.56
CA LYS A 9 -3.42 18.04 -1.92
C LYS A 9 -3.47 17.94 -0.40
N THR A 10 -4.57 18.40 0.22
CA THR A 10 -4.67 18.51 1.68
C THR A 10 -5.12 17.21 2.32
N ASN A 11 -6.06 16.51 1.67
CA ASN A 11 -6.69 15.30 2.19
C ASN A 11 -6.22 14.03 1.46
N TRP A 12 -5.01 14.03 0.90
CA TRP A 12 -4.44 12.92 0.13
C TRP A 12 -4.40 11.57 0.88
N ARG A 13 -4.38 11.60 2.22
CA ARG A 13 -4.38 10.39 3.05
C ARG A 13 -5.67 9.58 2.91
N LEU A 14 -6.77 10.19 2.48
CA LEU A 14 -8.04 9.50 2.26
C LEU A 14 -7.92 8.40 1.18
N PHE A 15 -7.10 8.63 0.15
CA PHE A 15 -6.86 7.64 -0.91
C PHE A 15 -6.05 6.42 -0.46
N HIS A 16 -5.49 6.41 0.75
CA HIS A 16 -4.81 5.24 1.31
C HIS A 16 -5.70 4.42 2.24
N GLN A 17 -6.94 4.86 2.48
CA GLN A 17 -7.88 4.11 3.29
C GLN A 17 -8.54 3.01 2.46
N THR A 18 -8.69 1.85 3.08
CA THR A 18 -9.28 0.65 2.45
C THR A 18 -10.81 0.66 2.52
N ALA A 19 -11.37 1.32 3.53
CA ALA A 19 -12.80 1.48 3.73
C ALA A 19 -13.09 2.91 4.26
N PRO A 20 -13.11 3.92 3.37
CA PRO A 20 -13.46 5.29 3.76
C PRO A 20 -14.91 5.34 4.28
N ASP A 21 -15.15 6.17 5.29
CA ASP A 21 -16.48 6.35 5.88
C ASP A 21 -17.42 7.06 4.89
N ALA A 22 -18.47 6.35 4.49
CA ALA A 22 -19.53 6.83 3.62
C ALA A 22 -20.81 7.24 4.38
N LYS A 23 -20.87 7.01 5.70
CA LYS A 23 -22.09 7.22 6.51
C LYS A 23 -22.05 8.54 7.28
N HIS A 24 -20.92 8.87 7.90
CA HIS A 24 -20.82 10.05 8.75
C HIS A 24 -20.14 11.21 8.01
N LYS A 25 -20.82 12.37 8.01
CA LYS A 25 -20.22 13.61 7.51
C LYS A 25 -19.27 14.17 8.56
N GLN A 26 -18.09 14.57 8.12
CA GLN A 26 -17.10 15.25 8.95
C GLN A 26 -16.61 16.50 8.26
N PHE A 27 -16.16 17.46 9.07
CA PHE A 27 -15.57 18.69 8.54
C PHE A 27 -14.19 18.39 7.95
N LEU A 28 -14.04 18.50 6.62
CA LEU A 28 -12.75 18.32 5.97
C LEU A 28 -11.99 19.64 5.85
N PHE A 29 -10.91 19.75 6.63
CA PHE A 29 -10.01 20.89 6.57
C PHE A 29 -9.39 21.03 5.16
N GLY A 30 -9.32 22.26 4.65
CA GLY A 30 -8.85 22.58 3.30
C GLY A 30 -9.99 22.69 2.26
N LEU A 31 -10.98 21.80 2.32
CA LEU A 31 -12.25 21.97 1.60
C LEU A 31 -13.16 22.97 2.34
N ASN A 32 -13.11 22.93 3.68
CA ASN A 32 -13.90 23.75 4.62
C ASN A 32 -15.41 23.47 4.54
N GLU A 33 -15.76 22.19 4.33
CA GLU A 33 -17.14 21.72 4.16
C GLU A 33 -17.35 20.42 4.95
N TYR A 34 -18.60 20.14 5.31
CA TYR A 34 -19.01 18.86 5.89
C TYR A 34 -19.35 17.87 4.78
N VAL A 35 -18.48 16.88 4.58
CA VAL A 35 -18.63 15.83 3.56
C VAL A 35 -18.23 14.49 4.15
N THR A 36 -18.69 13.40 3.56
CA THR A 36 -18.19 12.06 3.90
C THR A 36 -16.81 11.84 3.26
N GLN A 37 -16.06 10.84 3.75
CA GLN A 37 -14.76 10.52 3.15
C GLN A 37 -14.92 9.99 1.72
N GLN A 38 -15.96 9.18 1.50
CA GLN A 38 -16.28 8.66 0.17
C GLN A 38 -16.66 9.78 -0.80
N GLU A 39 -17.55 10.70 -0.40
CA GLU A 39 -17.92 11.87 -1.23
C GLU A 39 -16.69 12.69 -1.62
N ALA A 40 -15.73 12.88 -0.71
CA ALA A 40 -14.50 13.62 -1.01
C ALA A 40 -13.63 12.89 -2.03
N ILE A 41 -13.47 11.57 -1.89
CA ILE A 41 -12.74 10.74 -2.85
C ILE A 41 -13.42 10.80 -4.23
N ASP A 42 -14.74 10.65 -4.28
CA ASP A 42 -15.53 10.68 -5.52
C ASP A 42 -15.35 12.01 -6.27
N ILE A 43 -15.45 13.14 -5.56
CA ILE A 43 -15.23 14.48 -6.14
C ILE A 43 -13.85 14.59 -6.82
N ALA A 44 -12.82 14.00 -6.21
CA ALA A 44 -11.47 14.04 -6.76
C ALA A 44 -11.30 13.07 -7.94
N LEU A 45 -11.84 11.86 -7.85
CA LEU A 45 -11.71 10.83 -8.89
C LEU A 45 -12.54 11.12 -10.13
N ASP A 46 -13.71 11.74 -9.97
CA ASP A 46 -14.56 12.12 -11.11
C ASP A 46 -13.93 13.19 -12.01
N THR A 47 -12.93 13.91 -11.51
CA THR A 47 -12.16 14.87 -12.31
C THR A 47 -11.17 14.17 -13.27
N GLU A 48 -10.67 12.98 -12.89
CA GLU A 48 -9.57 12.29 -13.60
C GLU A 48 -9.90 10.80 -13.79
N PRO A 49 -10.51 10.40 -14.92
CA PRO A 49 -11.01 9.03 -15.12
C PRO A 49 -9.91 7.97 -15.11
N LYS A 50 -8.69 8.31 -15.56
CA LYS A 50 -7.54 7.40 -15.47
C LYS A 50 -7.17 7.09 -14.02
N LEU A 51 -7.19 8.11 -13.16
CA LEU A 51 -6.90 7.95 -11.74
C LEU A 51 -7.97 7.10 -11.06
N LYS A 52 -9.25 7.33 -11.40
CA LYS A 52 -10.37 6.52 -10.92
C LYS A 52 -10.18 5.03 -11.22
N GLN A 53 -9.88 4.69 -12.47
CA GLN A 53 -9.64 3.30 -12.87
C GLN A 53 -8.46 2.66 -12.11
N THR A 54 -7.35 3.39 -11.95
CA THR A 54 -6.20 2.88 -11.18
C THR A 54 -6.52 2.69 -9.71
N TYR A 55 -7.32 3.57 -9.13
CA TYR A 55 -7.72 3.52 -7.73
C TYR A 55 -8.63 2.32 -7.47
N GLU A 56 -9.61 2.09 -8.35
CA GLU A 56 -10.48 0.91 -8.31
C GLU A 56 -9.68 -0.39 -8.47
N THR A 57 -8.72 -0.43 -9.39
CA THR A 57 -7.81 -1.57 -9.55
C THR A 57 -7.00 -1.83 -8.29
N TYR A 58 -6.46 -0.77 -7.67
CA TYR A 58 -5.74 -0.87 -6.41
C TYR A 58 -6.60 -1.44 -5.28
N LEU A 59 -7.83 -0.95 -5.12
CA LEU A 59 -8.76 -1.45 -4.11
C LEU A 59 -9.10 -2.93 -4.33
N ALA A 60 -9.37 -3.33 -5.58
CA ALA A 60 -9.64 -4.72 -5.92
C ALA A 60 -8.46 -5.65 -5.60
N LEU A 61 -7.23 -5.22 -5.94
CA LEU A 61 -6.02 -5.96 -5.58
C LEU A 61 -5.83 -6.04 -4.07
N HIS A 62 -6.04 -4.93 -3.36
CA HIS A 62 -5.89 -4.89 -1.90
C HIS A 62 -6.87 -5.83 -1.21
N ASP A 63 -8.14 -5.82 -1.62
CA ASP A 63 -9.19 -6.67 -1.08
C ASP A 63 -8.87 -8.17 -1.29
N ALA A 64 -8.47 -8.53 -2.52
CA ALA A 64 -8.07 -9.90 -2.86
C ALA A 64 -6.84 -10.39 -2.07
N LEU A 65 -5.87 -9.50 -1.83
CA LEU A 65 -4.64 -9.81 -1.10
C LEU A 65 -4.81 -9.88 0.42
N MET A 66 -5.51 -8.91 1.01
CA MET A 66 -5.45 -8.65 2.46
C MET A 66 -6.73 -9.05 3.19
N VAL A 67 -7.89 -8.85 2.58
CA VAL A 67 -9.19 -9.02 3.25
C VAL A 67 -9.73 -10.42 3.00
N LYS A 68 -9.93 -10.77 1.73
CA LYS A 68 -10.50 -12.05 1.32
C LYS A 68 -9.49 -13.20 1.31
N LYS A 69 -8.21 -12.89 1.05
CA LYS A 69 -7.12 -13.86 0.86
C LYS A 69 -7.49 -14.98 -0.13
N HIS A 70 -8.13 -14.61 -1.24
CA HIS A 70 -8.58 -15.57 -2.26
C HIS A 70 -7.60 -15.59 -3.45
N PRO A 71 -6.76 -16.64 -3.58
CA PRO A 71 -5.73 -16.70 -4.62
C PRO A 71 -6.33 -16.78 -6.04
N THR A 72 -7.50 -17.38 -6.20
CA THR A 72 -8.21 -17.50 -7.48
C THR A 72 -8.71 -16.14 -7.98
N GLU A 73 -9.32 -15.34 -7.12
CA GLU A 73 -9.78 -13.98 -7.44
C GLU A 73 -8.60 -13.09 -7.84
N LEU A 74 -7.49 -13.16 -7.10
CA LEU A 74 -6.26 -12.44 -7.45
C LEU A 74 -5.69 -12.88 -8.81
N ALA A 75 -5.64 -14.19 -9.07
CA ALA A 75 -5.15 -14.71 -10.34
C ALA A 75 -6.00 -14.23 -11.53
N ASN A 76 -7.32 -14.14 -11.34
CA ASN A 76 -8.24 -13.61 -12.34
C ASN A 76 -8.03 -12.11 -12.56
N LEU A 77 -7.97 -11.32 -11.48
CA LEU A 77 -7.71 -9.87 -11.56
C LEU A 77 -6.40 -9.56 -12.29
N LEU A 78 -5.34 -10.33 -12.02
CA LEU A 78 -4.08 -10.19 -12.75
C LEU A 78 -4.25 -10.56 -14.23
N ALA A 79 -5.01 -11.61 -14.56
CA ALA A 79 -5.20 -12.04 -15.93
C ALA A 79 -6.03 -11.06 -16.77
N THR A 80 -7.08 -10.47 -16.19
CA THR A 80 -8.01 -9.56 -16.87
C THR A 80 -7.53 -8.10 -16.91
N TYR A 81 -6.41 -7.78 -16.27
CA TYR A 81 -5.90 -6.42 -16.23
C TYR A 81 -5.38 -5.96 -17.60
N GLU A 82 -5.96 -4.88 -18.11
CA GLU A 82 -5.54 -4.16 -19.31
C GLU A 82 -4.67 -2.93 -18.94
N PRO A 83 -3.48 -2.78 -19.55
CA PRO A 83 -2.61 -1.64 -19.29
C PRO A 83 -3.27 -0.30 -19.67
N ASN A 84 -3.09 0.71 -18.83
CA ASN A 84 -3.67 2.04 -19.05
C ASN A 84 -2.65 3.19 -19.06
N GLY A 85 -1.35 2.86 -19.16
CA GLY A 85 -0.26 3.82 -19.26
C GLY A 85 0.08 4.49 -17.93
N THR A 86 -0.22 3.82 -16.82
CA THR A 86 0.03 4.33 -15.46
C THR A 86 1.10 3.51 -14.77
N ALA A 87 1.60 4.01 -13.62
CA ALA A 87 2.55 3.26 -12.81
C ALA A 87 2.02 1.88 -12.35
N MET A 88 0.69 1.69 -12.37
CA MET A 88 0.05 0.43 -12.04
C MET A 88 0.47 -0.71 -12.99
N ASP A 89 0.73 -0.40 -14.26
CA ASP A 89 1.15 -1.37 -15.27
C ASP A 89 2.43 -2.11 -14.84
N MET A 90 3.42 -1.37 -14.31
CA MET A 90 4.67 -1.93 -13.81
C MET A 90 4.47 -2.83 -12.60
N THR A 91 3.58 -2.42 -11.69
CA THR A 91 3.24 -3.21 -10.51
C THR A 91 2.56 -4.51 -10.91
N ILE A 92 1.58 -4.46 -11.81
CA ILE A 92 0.91 -5.66 -12.33
C ILE A 92 1.90 -6.57 -13.06
N ALA A 93 2.78 -6.02 -13.89
CA ALA A 93 3.81 -6.80 -14.58
C ALA A 93 4.73 -7.53 -13.58
N THR A 94 5.09 -6.88 -12.48
CA THR A 94 5.89 -7.48 -11.41
C THR A 94 5.12 -8.59 -10.68
N LEU A 95 3.85 -8.36 -10.36
CA LEU A 95 2.98 -9.37 -9.74
C LEU A 95 2.76 -10.58 -10.66
N LYS A 96 2.59 -10.35 -11.97
CA LYS A 96 2.51 -11.41 -12.99
C LYS A 96 3.80 -12.21 -13.06
N ARG A 97 4.97 -11.55 -13.07
CA ARG A 97 6.28 -12.21 -13.08
C ARG A 97 6.49 -13.12 -11.87
N HIS A 98 6.05 -12.68 -10.68
CA HIS A 98 6.21 -13.42 -9.43
C HIS A 98 4.91 -14.11 -8.97
N LYS A 99 4.00 -14.43 -9.89
CA LYS A 99 2.64 -14.93 -9.58
C LYS A 99 2.63 -16.09 -8.60
N VAL A 100 3.51 -17.08 -8.78
CA VAL A 100 3.58 -18.26 -7.90
C VAL A 100 3.87 -17.86 -6.45
N ALA A 101 4.86 -16.99 -6.25
CA ALA A 101 5.23 -16.51 -4.91
C ALA A 101 4.14 -15.64 -4.29
N VAL A 102 3.48 -14.79 -5.09
CA VAL A 102 2.38 -13.94 -4.64
C VAL A 102 1.19 -14.79 -4.19
N LEU A 103 0.78 -15.79 -4.98
CA LEU A 103 -0.32 -16.69 -4.62
C LEU A 103 -0.01 -17.51 -3.36
N ALA A 104 1.22 -18.00 -3.22
CA ALA A 104 1.67 -18.69 -2.02
C ALA A 104 1.64 -17.76 -0.79
N ALA A 105 2.04 -16.49 -0.95
CA ALA A 105 2.01 -15.50 0.13
C ALA A 105 0.60 -15.19 0.63
N VAL A 106 -0.40 -15.17 -0.26
CA VAL A 106 -1.82 -14.97 0.11
C VAL A 106 -2.33 -16.10 1.00
N THR A 107 -1.94 -17.35 0.70
CA THR A 107 -2.35 -18.53 1.47
C THR A 107 -1.51 -18.74 2.73
N SER A 108 -0.38 -18.05 2.86
CA SER A 108 0.54 -18.24 3.97
C SER A 108 -0.07 -17.76 5.29
N PRO A 109 0.03 -18.55 6.38
CA PRO A 109 -0.36 -18.10 7.72
C PRO A 109 0.68 -17.15 8.32
N TYR A 110 1.90 -17.11 7.78
CA TYR A 110 3.00 -16.32 8.31
C TYR A 110 2.99 -14.90 7.75
N SER A 111 3.19 -13.92 8.64
CA SER A 111 3.40 -12.53 8.25
C SER A 111 4.90 -12.23 8.13
N ASN A 112 5.23 -11.23 7.31
CA ASN A 112 6.60 -10.71 7.23
C ASN A 112 6.97 -9.85 8.44
N GLY A 113 6.05 -9.62 9.39
CA GLY A 113 6.24 -8.72 10.53
C GLY A 113 7.49 -9.01 11.36
N PRO A 114 7.76 -10.27 11.78
CA PRO A 114 8.98 -10.62 12.51
C PRO A 114 10.26 -10.32 11.71
N ILE A 115 10.30 -10.70 10.43
CA ILE A 115 11.44 -10.48 9.54
C ILE A 115 11.68 -8.98 9.33
N GLU A 116 10.61 -8.21 9.10
CA GLU A 116 10.68 -6.75 8.98
C GLU A 116 11.13 -6.09 10.28
N GLY A 117 10.69 -6.59 11.44
CA GLY A 117 11.12 -6.15 12.76
C GLY A 117 12.62 -6.30 12.95
N VAL A 118 13.16 -7.50 12.65
CA VAL A 118 14.60 -7.77 12.66
C VAL A 118 15.34 -6.85 11.68
N ASN A 119 14.82 -6.68 10.47
CA ASN A 119 15.43 -5.79 9.47
C ASN A 119 15.46 -4.32 9.94
N ARG A 120 14.41 -3.83 10.60
CA ARG A 120 14.36 -2.48 11.17
C ARG A 120 15.39 -2.31 12.29
N LEU A 121 15.51 -3.32 13.16
CA LEU A 121 16.50 -3.35 14.23
C LEU A 121 17.94 -3.30 13.68
N ILE A 122 18.27 -4.15 12.69
CA ILE A 122 19.58 -4.16 12.02
C ILE A 122 19.87 -2.80 11.37
N LYS A 123 18.89 -2.22 10.67
CA LYS A 123 19.02 -0.89 10.06
C LYS A 123 19.19 0.22 11.11
N SER A 124 18.60 0.08 12.30
CA SER A 124 18.80 1.01 13.41
C SER A 124 20.21 0.86 13.98
N LEU A 125 20.64 -0.37 14.25
CA LEU A 125 21.98 -0.67 14.75
C LEU A 125 23.07 -0.11 13.81
N LYS A 126 22.91 -0.32 12.50
CA LYS A 126 23.81 0.22 11.48
C LYS A 126 23.88 1.75 11.49
N ARG A 127 22.77 2.44 11.76
CA ARG A 127 22.72 3.91 11.82
C ARG A 127 23.28 4.48 13.12
N SER A 128 23.02 3.84 14.26
CA SER A 128 23.48 4.29 15.57
C SER A 128 24.96 4.00 15.83
N CYS A 129 25.49 2.92 15.27
CA CYS A 129 26.88 2.55 15.43
C CYS A 129 27.72 3.14 14.29
N PHE A 130 28.20 4.38 14.46
CA PHE A 130 29.10 5.09 13.54
C PHE A 130 30.46 4.41 13.27
N GLY A 131 30.70 3.16 13.68
CA GLY A 131 32.07 2.65 13.71
C GLY A 131 32.28 1.18 14.06
N PHE A 132 31.54 0.25 13.45
CA PHE A 132 32.06 -1.12 13.39
C PHE A 132 33.25 -1.15 12.41
N LYS A 133 34.46 -0.91 12.92
CA LYS A 133 35.71 -1.12 12.16
C LYS A 133 35.87 -2.57 11.71
N ASN A 134 35.22 -3.52 12.40
CA ASN A 134 35.27 -4.95 12.12
C ASN A 134 33.85 -5.50 11.88
N GLN A 135 33.60 -6.03 10.69
CA GLN A 135 32.34 -6.64 10.26
C GLN A 135 31.93 -7.84 11.14
N LEU A 136 32.90 -8.60 11.66
CA LEU A 136 32.63 -9.74 12.54
C LEU A 136 31.96 -9.29 13.84
N ASN A 137 32.38 -8.16 14.40
CA ASN A 137 31.77 -7.61 15.61
C ASN A 137 30.34 -7.12 15.36
N PHE A 138 30.05 -6.63 14.14
CA PHE A 138 28.69 -6.29 13.74
C PHE A 138 27.80 -7.54 13.68
N PHE A 139 28.25 -8.62 13.05
CA PHE A 139 27.48 -9.87 13.02
C PHE A 139 27.28 -10.48 14.41
N LYS A 140 28.32 -10.49 15.26
CA LYS A 140 28.19 -10.92 16.67
C LYS A 140 27.14 -10.12 17.42
N ARG A 141 27.10 -8.80 17.21
CA ARG A 141 26.11 -7.92 17.83
C ARG A 141 24.70 -8.18 17.32
N ILE A 142 24.51 -8.42 16.01
CA ILE A 142 23.20 -8.81 15.47
C ILE A 142 22.75 -10.12 16.12
N TYR A 143 23.61 -11.15 16.11
CA TYR A 143 23.31 -12.44 16.70
C TYR A 143 22.87 -12.34 18.16
N GLN A 144 23.55 -11.53 18.98
CA GLN A 144 23.20 -11.30 20.39
C GLN A 144 21.84 -10.63 20.62
N ILE A 145 21.31 -9.89 19.64
CA ILE A 145 20.03 -9.17 19.78
C ILE A 145 18.87 -9.96 19.16
N THR A 146 19.16 -10.83 18.18
CA THR A 146 18.15 -11.62 17.47
C THR A 146 17.98 -13.06 17.99
N ALA A 147 18.94 -13.56 18.77
CA ALA A 147 18.86 -14.85 19.48
C ALA A 147 18.12 -14.69 20.81
#